data_AF-A0A960TKZ0-F1
#
_entry.id   AF-A0A960TKZ0-F1
#
_cell.length_a   1.000
_cell.length_b   1.000
_cell.length_c   1.000
_cell.angle_alpha   90.00
_cell.angle_beta   90.00
_cell.angle_gamma   90.00
#
_symmetry.space_group_name_H-M   'P 1'
#
loop_
_entity.id
_entity.type
_entity.pdbx_description
1 polymer ?
#
loop_
_entity_poly.entity_id
_entity_poly.type
_entity_poly.pdbx_seq_one_letter_code
_entity_poly.pdbx_strand_id
1 'polypeptide(L)'
;KLLDSDLLNMLITNNEVVKRSFNQINKINMMIDSQVEISKISAFEAASLFLEIRENFRDLAKLKNQDLFISTPSSDFKNKFIMVSKELLKEAYEELITNAFKFSEENSFITVLFYIQNQSFTTSVINKPFHVEKEKSFTLEQYNLVFEPFFRNYNFVDERYNTLDYGLGLTMVDIIAEKMNGRIHITKLKDHTFVSKSKQSEEKIEFILDLPIVS
;
A
#
# COMPACT_ATOMS: atom_id res chain seq x y z
N LYS A 1 -19.25 21.72 38.84
CA LYS A 1 -19.57 21.20 37.49
C LYS A 1 -18.23 20.95 36.80
N LEU A 2 -17.71 19.72 36.84
CA LEU A 2 -16.58 19.33 36.02
C LEU A 2 -17.08 19.33 34.57
N LEU A 3 -16.50 20.17 33.72
CA LEU A 3 -16.59 19.98 32.29
C LEU A 3 -15.84 18.67 32.02
N ASP A 4 -16.57 17.64 31.57
CA ASP A 4 -16.12 16.26 31.51
C ASP A 4 -14.80 16.16 30.74
N SER A 5 -13.71 15.71 31.38
CA SER A 5 -12.40 15.58 30.73
C SER A 5 -12.47 14.70 29.50
N ASP A 6 -13.41 13.75 29.49
CA ASP A 6 -13.68 12.86 28.37
C ASP A 6 -14.27 13.61 27.18
N LEU A 7 -15.14 14.59 27.42
CA LEU A 7 -15.71 15.43 26.37
C LEU A 7 -14.66 16.40 25.80
N LEU A 8 -13.76 16.90 26.66
CA LEU A 8 -12.60 17.69 26.23
C LEU A 8 -11.61 16.86 25.40
N ASN A 9 -11.30 15.63 25.84
CA ASN A 9 -10.44 14.70 25.11
C ASN A 9 -11.06 14.31 23.77
N MET A 10 -12.37 14.01 23.73
CA MET A 10 -13.08 13.75 22.48
C MET A 10 -13.03 14.94 21.51
N LEU A 11 -13.19 16.17 22.00
CA LEU A 11 -13.09 17.39 21.18
C LEU A 11 -11.67 17.64 20.65
N ILE A 12 -10.64 17.35 21.46
CA ILE A 12 -9.24 17.45 21.06
C ILE A 12 -8.91 16.39 20.01
N THR A 13 -9.23 15.12 20.29
CA THR A 13 -9.05 14.01 19.35
C THR A 13 -9.79 14.27 18.04
N ASN A 14 -11.05 14.72 18.08
CA ASN A 14 -11.79 15.09 16.87
C ASN A 14 -11.13 16.24 16.10
N ASN A 15 -10.58 17.25 16.77
CA ASN A 15 -9.88 18.34 16.10
C ASN A 15 -8.57 17.88 15.45
N GLU A 16 -7.81 17.01 16.11
CA GLU A 16 -6.58 16.44 15.54
C GLU A 16 -6.88 15.54 14.34
N VAL A 17 -7.92 14.72 14.44
CA VAL A 17 -8.47 13.88 13.37
C VAL A 17 -8.82 14.76 12.17
N VAL A 18 -9.67 15.77 12.33
CA VAL A 18 -10.09 16.68 11.26
C VAL A 18 -8.90 17.41 10.62
N LYS A 19 -7.95 17.91 11.42
CA LYS A 19 -6.74 18.57 10.89
C LYS A 19 -5.91 17.63 10.02
N ARG A 20 -5.72 16.39 10.43
CA ARG A 20 -4.95 15.41 9.65
C ARG A 20 -5.69 14.98 8.37
N SER A 21 -7.02 14.83 8.38
CA SER A 21 -7.81 14.63 7.15
C SER A 21 -7.63 15.78 6.18
N PHE A 22 -7.78 17.00 6.69
CA PHE A 22 -7.66 18.21 5.89
C PHE A 22 -6.26 18.35 5.29
N ASN A 23 -5.22 18.00 6.05
CA ASN A 23 -3.84 17.96 5.54
C ASN A 23 -3.65 16.91 4.44
N GLN A 24 -4.25 15.73 4.56
CA GLN A 24 -4.19 14.71 3.51
C GLN A 24 -4.92 15.15 2.23
N ILE A 25 -6.11 15.75 2.37
CA ILE A 25 -6.86 16.31 1.23
C ILE A 25 -6.06 17.43 0.56
N ASN A 26 -5.47 18.34 1.33
CA ASN A 26 -4.60 19.38 0.79
C ASN A 26 -3.37 18.80 0.08
N LYS A 27 -2.75 17.75 0.65
CA LYS A 27 -1.63 17.05 0.02
C LYS A 27 -2.03 16.45 -1.33
N ILE A 28 -3.19 15.80 -1.40
CA ILE A 28 -3.73 15.25 -2.65
C ILE A 28 -4.01 16.37 -3.67
N ASN A 29 -4.68 17.45 -3.26
CA ASN A 29 -4.93 18.60 -4.14
C ASN A 29 -3.62 19.22 -4.66
N MET A 30 -2.62 19.38 -3.79
CA MET A 30 -1.30 19.86 -4.19
C MET A 30 -0.62 18.89 -5.16
N MET A 31 -0.72 17.58 -4.97
CA MET A 31 -0.18 16.59 -5.91
C MET A 31 -0.86 16.70 -7.28
N ILE A 32 -2.19 16.86 -7.33
CA ILE A 32 -2.96 17.03 -8.56
C ILE A 32 -2.49 18.28 -9.31
N ASP A 33 -2.38 19.42 -8.61
CA ASP A 33 -2.09 20.72 -9.22
C ASP A 33 -0.59 20.96 -9.48
N SER A 34 0.31 20.28 -8.77
CA SER A 34 1.75 20.52 -8.88
C SER A 34 2.37 19.86 -10.11
N GLN A 35 3.34 20.56 -10.69
CA GLN A 35 4.34 19.94 -11.56
C GLN A 35 5.33 19.19 -10.67
N VAL A 36 5.27 17.87 -10.75
CA VAL A 36 6.18 16.98 -10.04
C VAL A 36 7.51 16.96 -10.78
N GLU A 37 8.62 17.11 -10.06
CA GLU A 37 9.95 16.91 -10.63
C GLU A 37 10.18 15.41 -10.86
N ILE A 38 10.23 15.02 -12.13
CA ILE A 38 10.43 13.63 -12.54
C ILE A 38 11.83 13.47 -13.12
N SER A 39 12.55 12.45 -12.65
CA SER A 39 13.92 12.15 -13.06
C SER A 39 14.02 10.74 -13.64
N LYS A 40 14.95 10.54 -14.57
CA LYS A 40 15.27 9.22 -15.14
C LYS A 40 16.15 8.46 -14.14
N ILE A 41 15.65 7.35 -13.62
CA ILE A 41 16.39 6.46 -12.72
C ILE A 41 16.38 5.02 -13.26
N SER A 42 17.29 4.18 -12.79
CA SER A 42 17.24 2.76 -13.15
C SER A 42 16.15 2.03 -12.34
N ALA A 43 15.58 0.96 -12.90
CA ALA A 43 14.67 0.07 -12.18
C ALA A 43 15.35 -0.57 -10.95
N PHE A 44 16.68 -0.76 -11.01
CA PHE A 44 17.46 -1.22 -9.86
C PHE A 44 17.46 -0.18 -8.74
N GLU A 45 17.63 1.09 -9.09
CA GLU A 45 17.57 2.20 -8.14
C GLU A 45 16.16 2.33 -7.54
N ALA A 46 15.11 2.19 -8.35
CA ALA A 46 13.72 2.18 -7.86
C ALA A 46 13.48 1.10 -6.79
N ALA A 47 13.91 -0.14 -7.05
CA ALA A 47 13.86 -1.22 -6.06
C ALA A 47 14.73 -0.94 -4.83
N SER A 48 15.87 -0.26 -5.02
CA SER A 48 16.76 0.12 -3.92
C SER A 48 16.11 1.16 -2.99
N LEU A 49 15.32 2.10 -3.52
CA LEU A 49 14.56 3.06 -2.70
C LEU A 49 13.61 2.35 -1.74
N PHE A 50 12.98 1.24 -2.16
CA PHE A 50 12.17 0.40 -1.27
C PHE A 50 13.02 -0.22 -0.15
N LEU A 51 14.20 -0.75 -0.50
CA LEU A 51 15.11 -1.36 0.47
C LEU A 51 15.64 -0.34 1.49
N GLU A 52 15.79 0.93 1.11
CA GLU A 52 16.18 2.02 2.02
C GLU A 52 15.11 2.27 3.10
N ILE A 53 13.83 2.30 2.72
CA ILE A 53 12.72 2.59 3.64
C ILE A 53 12.24 1.35 4.42
N ARG A 54 12.74 0.15 4.11
CA ARG A 54 12.27 -1.10 4.72
C ARG A 54 12.31 -1.10 6.26
N GLU A 55 13.28 -0.39 6.82
CA GLU A 55 13.50 -0.31 8.26
C GLU A 55 12.36 0.40 8.98
N ASN A 56 11.69 1.34 8.29
CA ASN A 56 10.51 2.05 8.79
C ASN A 56 9.35 1.07 9.09
N PHE A 57 9.35 -0.10 8.45
CA PHE A 57 8.27 -1.08 8.57
C PHE A 57 8.47 -2.09 9.70
N ARG A 58 9.63 -2.09 10.37
CA ARG A 58 9.91 -3.07 11.45
C ARG A 58 8.94 -2.96 12.60
N ASP A 59 8.56 -1.75 13.00
CA ASP A 59 7.64 -1.57 14.12
C ASP A 59 6.20 -1.89 13.72
N LEU A 60 5.82 -1.63 12.45
CA LEU A 60 4.53 -2.04 11.90
C LEU A 60 4.38 -3.56 11.87
N ALA A 61 5.44 -4.27 11.46
CA ALA A 61 5.48 -5.73 11.42
C ALA A 61 5.25 -6.37 12.80
N LYS A 62 5.80 -5.76 13.87
CA LYS A 62 5.64 -6.25 15.25
C LYS A 62 4.21 -6.15 15.78
N LEU A 63 3.39 -5.21 15.30
CA LEU A 63 2.03 -4.99 15.81
C LEU A 63 1.13 -6.24 15.72
N LYS A 64 1.35 -7.06 14.69
CA LYS A 64 0.60 -8.29 14.41
C LYS A 64 1.50 -9.53 14.29
N ASN A 65 2.75 -9.43 14.74
CA ASN A 65 3.77 -10.47 14.61
C ASN A 65 3.90 -10.99 13.16
N GLN A 66 4.01 -10.07 12.21
CA GLN A 66 4.08 -10.35 10.78
C GLN A 66 5.52 -10.28 10.28
N ASP A 67 5.82 -11.00 9.20
CA ASP A 67 7.13 -10.96 8.52
C ASP A 67 7.05 -10.22 7.19
N LEU A 68 8.18 -9.64 6.75
CA LEU A 68 8.33 -8.98 5.45
C LEU A 68 9.42 -9.67 4.63
N PHE A 69 9.02 -10.30 3.53
CA PHE A 69 9.93 -10.90 2.56
C PHE A 69 10.05 -10.02 1.32
N ILE A 70 11.28 -9.64 0.97
CA ILE A 70 11.54 -8.76 -0.19
C ILE A 70 12.46 -9.50 -1.16
N SER A 71 12.03 -9.59 -2.42
CA SER A 71 12.87 -10.15 -3.48
C SER A 71 14.14 -9.31 -3.70
N THR A 72 15.24 -9.97 -4.04
CA THR A 72 16.46 -9.26 -4.42
C THR A 72 16.31 -8.71 -5.83
N PRO A 73 16.55 -7.41 -6.09
CA PRO A 73 16.44 -6.86 -7.44
C PRO A 73 17.47 -7.50 -8.38
N SER A 74 17.03 -7.88 -9.58
CA SER A 74 17.90 -8.46 -10.60
C SER A 74 18.93 -7.44 -11.09
N SER A 75 20.15 -7.91 -11.38
CA SER A 75 21.21 -7.08 -11.99
C SER A 75 20.78 -6.46 -13.32
N ASP A 76 19.88 -7.13 -14.04
CA ASP A 76 19.39 -6.68 -15.36
C ASP A 76 18.57 -5.39 -15.26
N PHE A 77 18.09 -5.04 -14.06
CA PHE A 77 17.35 -3.80 -13.83
C PHE A 77 18.23 -2.55 -13.92
N LYS A 78 19.57 -2.68 -13.86
CA LYS A 78 20.50 -1.54 -13.95
C LYS A 78 20.46 -0.82 -15.31
N ASN A 79 20.10 -1.55 -16.37
CA ASN A 79 20.05 -1.03 -17.74
C ASN A 79 18.62 -0.73 -18.22
N LYS A 80 17.67 -0.67 -17.29
CA LYS A 80 16.25 -0.42 -17.56
C LYS A 80 15.87 0.82 -16.79
N PHE A 81 15.29 1.80 -17.45
CA PHE A 81 15.08 3.12 -16.86
C PHE A 81 13.60 3.46 -16.79
N ILE A 82 13.21 4.20 -15.77
CA ILE A 82 11.85 4.70 -15.56
C ILE A 82 11.92 6.20 -15.22
N MET A 83 10.81 6.90 -15.40
CA MET A 83 10.68 8.33 -15.09
C MET A 83 9.88 8.47 -13.80
N VAL A 84 10.51 8.89 -12.71
CA VAL A 84 9.85 8.96 -11.38
C VAL A 84 10.27 10.19 -10.58
N SER A 85 9.42 10.61 -9.64
CA SER A 85 9.87 11.34 -8.45
C SER A 85 10.26 10.31 -7.38
N LYS A 86 11.48 10.40 -6.85
CA LYS A 86 11.98 9.45 -5.85
C LYS A 86 11.19 9.59 -4.54
N GLU A 87 10.85 10.83 -4.19
CA GLU A 87 10.08 11.18 -3.01
C GLU A 87 8.69 10.56 -3.08
N LEU A 88 7.96 10.81 -4.17
CA LEU A 88 6.62 10.26 -4.35
C LEU A 88 6.63 8.73 -4.44
N LEU A 89 7.64 8.14 -5.09
CA LEU A 89 7.76 6.69 -5.16
C LEU A 89 7.98 6.07 -3.77
N LYS A 90 8.78 6.69 -2.90
CA LYS A 90 8.92 6.27 -1.50
C LYS A 90 7.59 6.36 -0.76
N GLU A 91 6.85 7.46 -0.91
CA GLU A 91 5.52 7.60 -0.29
C GLU A 91 4.55 6.52 -0.75
N ALA A 92 4.53 6.21 -2.05
CA ALA A 92 3.70 5.13 -2.59
C ALA A 92 4.06 3.76 -1.98
N TYR A 93 5.36 3.47 -1.83
CA TYR A 93 5.82 2.24 -1.20
C TYR A 93 5.47 2.16 0.29
N GLU A 94 5.61 3.26 1.04
CA GLU A 94 5.23 3.30 2.46
C GLU A 94 3.73 3.03 2.64
N GLU A 95 2.89 3.63 1.80
CA GLU A 95 1.45 3.46 1.87
C GLU A 95 1.00 2.05 1.46
N LEU A 96 1.59 1.48 0.40
CA LEU A 96 1.33 0.10 -0.02
C LEU A 96 1.64 -0.90 1.09
N ILE A 97 2.80 -0.76 1.74
CA ILE A 97 3.25 -1.68 2.78
C ILE A 97 2.46 -1.50 4.07
N THR A 98 2.16 -0.26 4.44
CA THR A 98 1.34 0.02 5.62
C THR A 98 -0.05 -0.60 5.47
N ASN A 99 -0.67 -0.46 4.29
CA ASN A 99 -1.94 -1.13 3.99
C ASN A 99 -1.80 -2.65 4.02
N ALA A 100 -0.74 -3.21 3.46
CA ALA A 100 -0.51 -4.65 3.47
C ALA A 100 -0.39 -5.21 4.90
N PHE A 101 0.35 -4.58 5.82
CA PHE A 101 0.40 -5.02 7.23
C PHE A 101 -0.96 -4.87 7.91
N LYS A 102 -1.58 -3.71 7.73
CA LYS A 102 -2.84 -3.36 8.37
C LYS A 102 -3.96 -4.32 8.01
N PHE A 103 -4.12 -4.67 6.73
CA PHE A 103 -5.23 -5.51 6.25
C PHE A 103 -4.91 -7.00 6.21
N SER A 104 -3.74 -7.41 6.68
CA SER A 104 -3.38 -8.83 6.76
C SER A 104 -3.72 -9.49 8.09
N GLU A 105 -3.84 -10.82 8.03
CA GLU A 105 -3.96 -11.68 9.21
C GLU A 105 -2.74 -11.53 10.14
N GLU A 106 -2.96 -11.75 11.44
CA GLU A 106 -1.86 -11.85 12.40
C GLU A 106 -1.03 -13.10 12.15
N ASN A 107 0.27 -13.05 12.49
CA ASN A 107 1.21 -14.15 12.25
C ASN A 107 1.32 -14.57 10.78
N SER A 108 1.04 -13.66 9.85
CA SER A 108 1.20 -13.86 8.40
C SER A 108 2.45 -13.14 7.89
N PHE A 109 2.68 -13.22 6.59
CA PHE A 109 3.80 -12.54 5.95
C PHE A 109 3.34 -11.72 4.74
N ILE A 110 4.07 -10.66 4.47
CA ILE A 110 3.95 -9.84 3.26
C ILE A 110 5.13 -10.17 2.36
N THR A 111 4.85 -10.37 1.07
CA THR A 111 5.88 -10.62 0.07
C THR A 111 5.93 -9.46 -0.91
N VAL A 112 7.12 -8.90 -1.13
CA VAL A 112 7.38 -7.82 -2.09
C VAL A 112 8.24 -8.34 -3.22
N LEU A 113 7.72 -8.31 -4.44
CA LEU A 113 8.40 -8.77 -5.64
C LEU A 113 8.72 -7.59 -6.56
N PHE A 114 9.93 -7.58 -7.11
CA PHE A 114 10.34 -6.67 -8.17
C PHE A 114 10.61 -7.46 -9.43
N TYR A 115 9.96 -7.10 -10.53
CA TYR A 115 10.18 -7.74 -11.82
C TYR A 115 9.92 -6.79 -12.98
N ILE A 116 10.33 -7.20 -14.18
CA ILE A 116 10.01 -6.50 -15.41
C ILE A 116 9.04 -7.35 -16.21
N GLN A 117 7.90 -6.77 -16.56
CA GLN A 117 6.90 -7.42 -17.38
C GLN A 117 6.28 -6.39 -18.32
N ASN A 118 6.05 -6.78 -19.59
CA ASN A 118 5.36 -5.95 -20.58
C ASN A 118 5.90 -4.51 -20.70
N GLN A 119 7.23 -4.34 -20.71
CA GLN A 119 7.90 -3.03 -20.76
C GLN A 119 7.63 -2.11 -19.55
N SER A 120 7.24 -2.67 -18.42
CA SER A 120 7.13 -1.96 -17.15
C SER A 120 8.05 -2.56 -16.10
N PHE A 121 8.57 -1.70 -15.22
CA PHE A 121 9.08 -2.12 -13.93
C PHE A 121 7.90 -2.26 -12.97
N THR A 122 7.77 -3.44 -12.38
CA THR A 122 6.62 -3.80 -11.54
C THR A 122 7.08 -4.03 -10.11
N THR A 123 6.40 -3.37 -9.18
CA THR A 123 6.46 -3.68 -7.74
C THR A 123 5.16 -4.34 -7.33
N SER A 124 5.24 -5.60 -6.90
CA SER A 124 4.12 -6.40 -6.42
C SER A 124 4.19 -6.56 -4.91
N VAL A 125 3.10 -6.26 -4.21
CA VAL A 125 2.96 -6.41 -2.76
C VAL A 125 1.84 -7.41 -2.50
N ILE A 126 2.22 -8.59 -2.01
CA ILE A 126 1.32 -9.74 -1.81
C ILE A 126 1.08 -9.93 -0.32
N ASN A 127 -0.18 -10.07 0.07
CA ASN A 127 -0.58 -10.20 1.45
C ASN A 127 -1.80 -11.12 1.61
N LYS A 128 -1.96 -11.70 2.81
CA LYS A 128 -3.10 -12.56 3.13
C LYS A 128 -4.17 -11.74 3.87
N PRO A 129 -5.30 -11.39 3.24
CA PRO A 129 -6.32 -10.55 3.87
C PRO A 129 -7.04 -11.25 5.02
N PHE A 130 -7.39 -10.50 6.06
CA PHE A 130 -8.23 -11.01 7.14
C PHE A 130 -9.67 -11.31 6.66
N HIS A 131 -10.20 -12.48 6.99
CA HIS A 131 -11.58 -12.87 6.66
C HIS A 131 -12.50 -12.65 7.88
N VAL A 132 -13.39 -11.64 7.82
CA VAL A 132 -14.34 -11.34 8.92
C VAL A 132 -15.55 -12.29 8.89
N GLU A 133 -15.95 -12.77 7.71
CA GLU A 133 -17.07 -13.70 7.56
C GLU A 133 -16.66 -14.84 6.63
N LYS A 134 -16.89 -16.08 7.07
CA LYS A 134 -16.53 -17.32 6.35
C LYS A 134 -17.15 -17.49 4.96
N GLU A 135 -17.99 -16.56 4.49
CA GLU A 135 -18.86 -16.76 3.32
C GLU A 135 -18.79 -15.68 2.23
N LYS A 136 -18.01 -14.59 2.37
CA LYS A 136 -17.91 -13.56 1.32
C LYS A 136 -16.48 -13.35 0.82
N SER A 137 -16.11 -14.08 -0.22
CA SER A 137 -15.02 -13.65 -1.11
C SER A 137 -15.49 -12.43 -1.90
N PHE A 138 -14.87 -11.26 -1.69
CA PHE A 138 -15.16 -10.05 -2.47
C PHE A 138 -14.89 -10.28 -3.97
N THR A 139 -15.65 -9.70 -4.90
CA THR A 139 -15.28 -9.70 -6.32
C THR A 139 -14.07 -8.80 -6.57
N LEU A 140 -13.40 -8.95 -7.72
CA LEU A 140 -12.29 -8.05 -8.07
C LEU A 140 -12.75 -6.58 -8.18
N GLU A 141 -13.96 -6.36 -8.71
CA GLU A 141 -14.59 -5.03 -8.75
C GLU A 141 -14.79 -4.43 -7.36
N GLN A 142 -15.17 -5.24 -6.38
CA GLN A 142 -15.30 -4.80 -4.98
C GLN A 142 -13.94 -4.47 -4.36
N TYR A 143 -12.87 -5.15 -4.77
CA TYR A 143 -11.52 -4.80 -4.36
C TYR A 143 -11.05 -3.50 -5.00
N ASN A 144 -11.44 -3.18 -6.24
CA ASN A 144 -11.06 -1.90 -6.87
C ASN A 144 -11.62 -0.68 -6.14
N LEU A 145 -12.71 -0.84 -5.39
CA LEU A 145 -13.27 0.26 -4.57
C LEU A 145 -12.27 0.80 -3.54
N VAL A 146 -11.21 0.05 -3.19
CA VAL A 146 -10.18 0.54 -2.25
C VAL A 146 -9.36 1.72 -2.78
N PHE A 147 -9.40 1.98 -4.10
CA PHE A 147 -8.77 3.14 -4.71
C PHE A 147 -9.67 4.38 -4.69
N GLU A 148 -10.98 4.21 -4.45
CA GLU A 148 -11.93 5.32 -4.39
C GLU A 148 -11.70 6.17 -3.12
N PRO A 149 -11.66 7.51 -3.25
CA PRO A 149 -11.51 8.40 -2.11
C PRO A 149 -12.56 8.12 -1.04
N PHE A 150 -12.14 8.06 0.23
CA PHE A 150 -13.01 7.82 1.38
C PHE A 150 -13.62 6.43 1.47
N PHE A 151 -13.27 5.51 0.57
CA PHE A 151 -13.72 4.14 0.68
C PHE A 151 -13.08 3.46 1.89
N ARG A 152 -13.93 2.90 2.75
CA ARG A 152 -13.51 2.16 3.94
C ARG A 152 -14.32 0.89 4.06
N ASN A 153 -13.63 -0.22 4.29
CA ASN A 153 -14.27 -1.38 4.85
C ASN A 153 -14.36 -1.19 6.37
N TYR A 154 -15.51 -0.71 6.87
CA TYR A 154 -15.73 -0.29 8.27
C TYR A 154 -15.41 -1.37 9.32
N ASN A 155 -15.28 -2.63 8.92
CA ASN A 155 -14.98 -3.75 9.80
C ASN A 155 -13.48 -3.89 10.16
N PHE A 156 -12.58 -3.04 9.64
CA PHE A 156 -11.12 -3.23 9.72
C PHE A 156 -10.35 -1.98 10.20
N VAL A 157 -10.81 -1.32 11.25
CA VAL A 157 -10.09 -0.19 11.86
C VAL A 157 -9.15 -0.71 12.94
N ASP A 158 -7.84 -0.54 12.73
CA ASP A 158 -6.80 -0.87 13.71
C ASP A 158 -6.02 0.40 14.05
N GLU A 159 -6.38 1.04 15.16
CA GLU A 159 -5.84 2.35 15.60
C GLU A 159 -4.34 2.29 15.93
N ARG A 160 -3.76 1.09 16.09
CA ARG A 160 -2.34 0.88 16.43
C ARG A 160 -1.39 1.29 15.30
N TYR A 161 -1.86 1.30 14.05
CA TYR A 161 -1.04 1.69 12.89
C TYR A 161 -0.79 3.21 12.83
N ASN A 162 -1.41 4.01 13.72
CA ASN A 162 -1.34 5.48 13.76
C ASN A 162 -1.60 6.15 12.39
N THR A 163 -2.18 5.39 11.45
CA THR A 163 -2.75 5.87 10.20
C THR A 163 -4.17 6.27 10.48
N LEU A 164 -4.55 7.47 10.06
CA LEU A 164 -5.95 7.81 10.05
C LEU A 164 -6.56 7.25 8.78
N ASP A 165 -7.39 6.24 8.98
CA ASP A 165 -8.11 5.48 7.97
C ASP A 165 -9.15 6.34 7.24
N TYR A 166 -8.74 7.35 6.50
CA TYR A 166 -9.68 8.15 5.72
C TYR A 166 -9.97 7.54 4.36
N GLY A 167 -9.47 6.34 4.05
CA GLY A 167 -9.64 5.72 2.73
C GLY A 167 -9.00 6.53 1.61
N LEU A 168 -7.92 7.26 1.90
CA LEU A 168 -7.22 8.12 0.94
C LEU A 168 -5.84 7.60 0.54
N GLY A 169 -5.32 6.60 1.26
CA GLY A 169 -3.97 6.08 1.05
C GLY A 169 -3.77 5.50 -0.34
N LEU A 170 -4.55 4.49 -0.71
CA LEU A 170 -4.44 3.86 -2.03
C LEU A 170 -4.87 4.80 -3.18
N THR A 171 -5.78 5.74 -2.92
CA THR A 171 -6.07 6.85 -3.85
C THR A 171 -4.83 7.70 -4.12
N MET A 172 -4.07 8.05 -3.07
CA MET A 172 -2.82 8.79 -3.22
C MET A 172 -1.80 7.99 -4.03
N VAL A 173 -1.69 6.67 -3.79
CA VAL A 173 -0.80 5.80 -4.58
C VAL A 173 -1.19 5.79 -6.05
N ASP A 174 -2.49 5.77 -6.37
CA ASP A 174 -2.99 5.83 -7.74
C ASP A 174 -2.61 7.15 -8.43
N ILE A 175 -2.87 8.28 -7.78
CA ILE A 175 -2.47 9.62 -8.28
C ILE A 175 -0.95 9.70 -8.49
N ILE A 176 -0.16 9.16 -7.55
CA ILE A 176 1.30 9.11 -7.66
C ILE A 176 1.71 8.27 -8.88
N ALA A 177 1.09 7.10 -9.08
CA ALA A 177 1.34 6.25 -10.24
C ALA A 177 1.02 6.98 -11.55
N GLU A 178 -0.15 7.64 -11.64
CA GLU A 178 -0.55 8.43 -12.81
C GLU A 178 0.46 9.55 -13.13
N LYS A 179 0.97 10.27 -12.11
CA LYS A 179 2.00 11.30 -12.29
C LYS A 179 3.30 10.76 -12.90
N MET A 180 3.58 9.47 -12.73
CA MET A 180 4.74 8.77 -13.30
C MET A 180 4.39 7.99 -14.58
N ASN A 181 3.21 8.25 -15.17
CA ASN A 181 2.62 7.50 -16.29
C ASN A 181 2.47 6.00 -16.02
N GLY A 182 2.46 5.61 -14.75
CA GLY A 182 2.24 4.26 -14.28
C GLY A 182 0.78 3.99 -14.00
N ARG A 183 0.55 2.85 -13.36
CA ARG A 183 -0.77 2.42 -12.89
C ARG A 183 -0.62 1.54 -11.66
N ILE A 184 -1.62 1.58 -10.79
CA ILE A 184 -1.79 0.60 -9.73
C ILE A 184 -3.04 -0.24 -10.00
N HIS A 185 -2.99 -1.52 -9.65
CA HIS A 185 -4.17 -2.37 -9.65
C HIS A 185 -4.03 -3.48 -8.61
N ILE A 186 -5.14 -4.17 -8.37
CA ILE A 186 -5.23 -5.29 -7.44
C ILE A 186 -5.56 -6.56 -8.20
N THR A 187 -5.04 -7.70 -7.76
CA THR A 187 -5.43 -9.03 -8.26
C THR A 187 -5.53 -10.03 -7.12
N LYS A 188 -6.23 -11.14 -7.39
CA LYS A 188 -6.36 -12.27 -6.48
C LYS A 188 -5.43 -13.38 -6.93
N LEU A 189 -4.62 -13.87 -5.99
CA LEU A 189 -3.83 -15.06 -6.17
C LEU A 189 -4.58 -16.24 -5.53
N LYS A 190 -4.95 -17.22 -6.36
CA LYS A 190 -5.42 -18.53 -5.89
C LYS A 190 -4.22 -19.48 -5.88
N ASP A 191 -3.74 -19.85 -4.70
CA ASP A 191 -2.72 -20.88 -4.57
C ASP A 191 -3.32 -22.25 -4.97
N HIS A 192 -2.96 -22.74 -6.15
CA HIS A 192 -3.29 -24.10 -6.63
C HIS A 192 -2.21 -25.13 -6.25
N THR A 193 -1.20 -24.72 -5.48
CA THR A 193 0.04 -25.47 -5.21
C THR A 193 -0.05 -26.45 -4.03
N PHE A 194 -1.15 -26.47 -3.27
CA PHE A 194 -1.37 -27.47 -2.22
C PHE A 194 -2.26 -28.62 -2.71
N VAL A 195 -1.66 -29.57 -3.42
CA VAL A 195 -2.17 -30.95 -3.52
C VAL A 195 -1.87 -31.68 -2.20
N SER A 196 -2.45 -31.21 -1.10
CA SER A 196 -2.54 -32.00 0.13
C SER A 196 -3.93 -31.79 0.72
N LYS A 197 -4.71 -32.88 0.71
CA LYS A 197 -6.06 -32.97 1.28
C LYS A 197 -6.07 -32.47 2.73
N SER A 198 -6.35 -31.19 3.00
CA SER A 198 -6.88 -30.67 4.29
C SER A 198 -6.89 -29.14 4.48
N LYS A 199 -6.48 -28.29 3.54
CA LYS A 199 -6.58 -26.82 3.73
C LYS A 199 -7.35 -26.15 2.60
N GLN A 200 -8.35 -25.34 2.98
CA GLN A 200 -9.00 -24.36 2.10
C GLN A 200 -7.91 -23.57 1.35
N SER A 201 -8.10 -23.33 0.05
CA SER A 201 -7.21 -22.46 -0.73
C SER A 201 -7.08 -21.12 -0.01
N GLU A 202 -5.87 -20.78 0.45
CA GLU A 202 -5.64 -19.50 1.11
C GLU A 202 -5.67 -18.41 0.04
N GLU A 203 -6.71 -17.56 0.07
CA GLU A 203 -6.82 -16.41 -0.83
C GLU A 203 -5.75 -15.39 -0.45
N LYS A 204 -4.96 -14.96 -1.43
CA LYS A 204 -4.00 -13.86 -1.30
C LYS A 204 -4.40 -12.73 -2.22
N ILE A 205 -4.09 -11.52 -1.80
CA ILE A 205 -4.26 -10.30 -2.58
C ILE A 205 -2.88 -9.83 -3.00
N GLU A 206 -2.80 -9.31 -4.21
CA GLU A 206 -1.60 -8.69 -4.75
C GLU A 206 -1.94 -7.29 -5.25
N PHE A 207 -1.25 -6.28 -4.71
CA PHE A 207 -1.23 -4.92 -5.23
C PHE A 207 -0.05 -4.77 -6.17
N ILE A 208 -0.31 -4.29 -7.38
CA ILE A 208 0.67 -4.22 -8.47
C ILE A 208 0.82 -2.77 -8.90
N LEU A 209 2.00 -2.20 -8.66
CA LEU A 209 2.40 -0.89 -9.19
C LEU A 209 3.30 -1.10 -10.40
N ASP A 210 2.81 -0.70 -11.58
CA ASP A 210 3.54 -0.74 -12.84
C ASP A 210 4.04 0.66 -13.21
N LEU A 211 5.35 0.80 -13.45
CA LEU A 211 5.98 2.02 -13.96
C LEU A 211 6.60 1.75 -15.34
N PRO A 212 6.26 2.50 -16.40
CA PRO A 212 6.73 2.21 -17.75
C PRO A 212 8.24 2.40 -17.87
N ILE A 213 8.89 1.44 -18.52
CA ILE A 213 10.29 1.55 -18.89
C ILE A 213 10.40 2.50 -20.07
N VAL A 214 11.24 3.53 -19.90
CA VAL A 214 11.64 4.43 -20.97
C VAL A 214 12.86 3.89 -21.70
N SER A 215 12.80 3.95 -23.03
CA SER A 215 13.93 3.66 -23.91
C SER A 215 15.14 4.57 -23.66
#